data_AF-A0A2K3KZJ6-F1
#
_entry.id   AF-A0A2K3KZJ6-F1
#
_cell.length_a   1.000
_cell.length_b   1.000
_cell.length_c   1.000
_cell.angle_alpha   90.00
_cell.angle_beta   90.00
_cell.angle_gamma   90.00
#
_symmetry.space_group_name_H-M   'P 1'
#
loop_
_entity.id
_entity.type
_entity.pdbx_description
1 polymer ?
#
loop_
_entity_poly.entity_id
_entity_poly.type
_entity_poly.pdbx_seq_one_letter_code
_entity_poly.pdbx_strand_id
1 'polypeptide(L)'
;MRLRRFLKEAEEDSYYMLLRGGNGENARRDLKRKLPQMDRGHEPRTYNTNSTPYDRNALPPGWLDCPAHGQELGCIIPSKVPLGESFNDYIPNKRYTPKQAINQQRALGRELGLVIDLTNTTRYYQLSDWKKEGIGHVKIRCKGRDSVPDDESVEKFCNE
;
A
#
# COMPACT_ATOMS: atom_id res chain seq x y z
N MET A 1 17.65 4.95 -8.47
CA MET A 1 18.18 5.86 -7.43
C MET A 1 17.14 6.64 -6.60
N ARG A 2 15.82 6.57 -6.84
CA ARG A 2 14.83 7.41 -6.11
C ARG A 2 14.24 6.81 -4.82
N LEU A 3 14.04 5.49 -4.75
CA LEU A 3 13.42 4.85 -3.57
C LEU A 3 14.25 4.96 -2.30
N ARG A 4 15.58 4.76 -2.37
CA ARG A 4 16.48 4.84 -1.21
C ARG A 4 16.54 6.24 -0.61
N ARG A 5 16.42 7.29 -1.45
CA ARG A 5 16.35 8.68 -0.99
C ARG A 5 14.98 8.97 -0.40
N PHE A 6 13.90 8.51 -1.05
CA PHE A 6 12.54 8.65 -0.54
C PHE A 6 12.36 7.99 0.84
N LEU A 7 12.85 6.77 1.02
CA LEU A 7 12.78 6.07 2.31
C LEU A 7 13.74 6.62 3.37
N LYS A 8 14.71 7.46 2.98
CA LYS A 8 15.57 8.21 3.90
C LYS A 8 14.98 9.57 4.32
N GLU A 9 14.22 10.22 3.44
CA GLU A 9 13.54 11.50 3.70
C GLU A 9 12.16 11.30 4.36
N ALA A 10 11.64 10.09 4.28
CA ALA A 10 10.54 9.59 5.06
C ALA A 10 10.81 9.80 6.58
N GLU A 11 10.15 10.80 7.19
CA GLU A 11 10.23 11.07 8.64
C GLU A 11 9.99 9.80 9.47
N GLU A 12 10.69 9.75 10.61
CA GLU A 12 10.97 8.58 11.44
C GLU A 12 9.76 7.77 11.90
N ASP A 13 8.53 8.27 11.69
CA ASP A 13 7.33 7.65 12.25
C ASP A 13 6.36 6.99 11.27
N SER A 14 6.55 7.12 9.97
CA SER A 14 5.47 6.83 9.03
C SER A 14 5.64 5.51 8.28
N TYR A 15 4.58 4.70 8.23
CA TYR A 15 4.49 3.56 7.33
C TYR A 15 4.16 4.06 5.94
N TYR A 16 5.04 3.83 4.97
CA TYR A 16 4.88 4.39 3.62
C TYR A 16 4.27 3.39 2.63
N MET A 17 3.52 3.97 1.71
CA MET A 17 2.98 3.35 0.53
C MET A 17 3.29 4.27 -0.65
N LEU A 18 3.61 3.69 -1.80
CA LEU A 18 3.80 4.45 -3.02
C LEU A 18 2.61 4.18 -3.95
N LEU A 19 1.96 5.25 -4.39
CA LEU A 19 0.87 5.18 -5.34
C LEU A 19 1.42 5.61 -6.70
N ARG A 20 1.25 4.78 -7.73
CA ARG A 20 1.74 5.09 -9.08
C ARG A 20 0.58 5.51 -9.97
N GLY A 21 0.76 6.60 -10.71
CA GLY A 21 -0.20 7.06 -11.70
C GLY A 21 -0.36 6.07 -12.87
N GLY A 22 -1.59 5.85 -13.33
CA GLY A 22 -1.88 5.08 -14.54
C GLY A 22 -1.81 5.98 -15.78
N ASN A 23 -1.04 5.60 -16.79
CA ASN A 23 -1.12 6.25 -18.11
C ASN A 23 -2.47 5.88 -18.76
N GLY A 24 -3.26 6.89 -19.12
CA GLY A 24 -4.60 6.74 -19.73
C GLY A 24 -4.65 5.94 -21.04
N GLU A 25 -3.50 5.54 -21.58
CA GLU A 25 -3.40 4.75 -22.81
C GLU A 25 -3.27 3.22 -22.58
N ASN A 26 -3.00 2.77 -21.34
CA ASN A 26 -2.77 1.35 -21.05
C ASN A 26 -3.93 0.63 -20.35
N ALA A 27 -5.00 1.33 -19.97
CA ALA A 27 -6.18 0.72 -19.31
C ALA A 27 -6.97 -0.29 -20.18
N ARG A 28 -6.58 -0.48 -21.45
CA ARG A 28 -7.25 -1.39 -22.39
C ARG A 28 -6.45 -2.65 -22.77
N ARG A 29 -5.18 -2.78 -22.36
CA ARG A 29 -4.32 -3.86 -22.87
C ARG A 29 -4.10 -5.04 -21.93
N ASP A 30 -4.40 -4.92 -20.64
CA ASP A 30 -4.16 -6.01 -19.68
C ASP A 30 -5.36 -6.92 -19.39
N LEU A 31 -6.49 -6.75 -20.07
CA LEU A 31 -7.66 -7.66 -19.94
C LEU A 31 -7.50 -8.99 -20.70
N LYS A 32 -6.37 -9.27 -21.36
CA LYS A 32 -6.24 -10.45 -22.24
C LYS A 32 -4.97 -11.28 -22.09
N ARG A 33 -4.47 -11.46 -20.87
CA ARG A 33 -3.50 -12.54 -20.58
C ARG A 33 -4.01 -13.49 -19.49
N LYS A 34 -4.73 -14.49 -19.99
CA LYS A 34 -4.86 -15.90 -19.53
C LYS A 34 -5.34 -16.15 -18.09
N LEU A 35 -6.60 -16.59 -17.98
CA LEU A 35 -7.09 -17.46 -16.91
C LEU A 35 -6.45 -18.85 -17.03
N PRO A 36 -5.74 -19.38 -16.01
CA PRO A 36 -5.52 -20.81 -15.88
C PRO A 36 -6.68 -21.47 -15.12
N GLN A 37 -6.89 -22.73 -15.48
CA GLN A 37 -7.99 -23.60 -15.11
C GLN A 37 -8.07 -23.91 -13.60
N MET A 38 -9.27 -24.24 -13.16
CA MET A 38 -9.59 -24.82 -11.86
C MET A 38 -8.71 -26.05 -11.60
N ASP A 39 -7.98 -26.06 -10.49
CA ASP A 39 -7.49 -27.28 -9.86
C ASP A 39 -8.23 -27.49 -8.52
N ARG A 40 -8.76 -28.69 -8.37
CA ARG A 40 -9.51 -29.15 -7.20
C ARG A 40 -8.52 -29.71 -6.19
N GLY A 41 -8.50 -29.10 -5.00
CA GLY A 41 -8.05 -29.75 -3.77
C GLY A 41 -6.69 -29.29 -3.27
N HIS A 42 -6.71 -28.46 -2.22
CA HIS A 42 -5.81 -28.56 -1.07
C HIS A 42 -6.49 -27.90 0.14
N GLU A 43 -6.45 -28.61 1.25
CA GLU A 43 -7.15 -28.33 2.51
C GLU A 43 -6.82 -26.96 3.14
N PRO A 44 -7.70 -26.40 3.99
CA PRO A 44 -7.39 -25.18 4.73
C PRO A 44 -6.29 -25.48 5.75
N ARG A 45 -5.06 -25.05 5.45
CA ARG A 45 -4.02 -24.92 6.48
C ARG A 45 -4.49 -23.87 7.48
N THR A 46 -4.92 -24.34 8.64
CA THR A 46 -5.12 -23.54 9.84
C THR A 46 -3.81 -22.83 10.15
N TYR A 47 -3.77 -21.52 9.92
CA TYR A 47 -2.65 -20.71 10.37
C TYR A 47 -2.69 -20.71 11.90
N ASN A 48 -1.67 -21.33 12.48
CA ASN A 48 -1.43 -21.43 13.91
C ASN A 48 -1.51 -20.03 14.57
N THR A 49 -2.57 -19.80 15.33
CA THR A 49 -2.87 -18.56 16.06
C THR A 49 -2.07 -18.50 17.35
N ASN A 50 -0.75 -18.46 17.27
CA ASN A 50 0.11 -18.21 18.42
C ASN A 50 0.96 -16.95 18.20
N SER A 51 0.30 -15.84 17.87
CA SER A 51 0.90 -14.51 17.90
C SER A 51 0.26 -13.72 19.03
N THR A 52 1.11 -13.19 19.91
CA THR A 52 0.77 -12.30 21.03
C THR A 52 -0.21 -11.21 20.62
N PRO A 53 -1.10 -10.73 21.52
CA PRO A 53 -2.14 -9.76 21.20
C PRO A 53 -1.53 -8.38 21.01
N TYR A 54 -0.85 -8.16 19.88
CA TYR A 54 -0.73 -6.82 19.33
C TYR A 54 -2.17 -6.38 19.05
N ASP A 55 -2.61 -5.34 19.77
CA ASP A 55 -3.91 -4.72 19.56
C ASP A 55 -4.10 -4.52 18.05
N ARG A 56 -5.03 -5.30 17.49
CA ARG A 56 -5.27 -5.40 16.06
C ARG A 56 -5.59 -4.02 15.48
N ASN A 57 -6.10 -3.12 16.31
CA ASN A 57 -6.59 -1.81 15.95
C ASN A 57 -5.71 -0.67 16.47
N ALA A 58 -4.55 -0.97 17.07
CA ALA A 58 -3.58 0.05 17.44
C ALA A 58 -3.09 0.80 16.20
N LEU A 59 -3.20 2.13 16.26
CA LEU A 59 -2.71 3.03 15.22
C LEU A 59 -1.19 2.91 15.11
N PRO A 60 -0.64 3.02 13.89
CA PRO A 60 0.80 3.19 13.74
C PRO A 60 1.26 4.45 14.49
N PRO A 61 2.40 4.42 15.21
CA PRO A 61 2.92 5.62 15.88
C PRO A 61 3.11 6.76 14.87
N GLY A 62 2.81 8.02 15.26
CA GLY A 62 2.91 9.21 14.41
C GLY A 62 1.89 9.32 13.26
N TRP A 63 1.00 8.34 13.07
CA TRP A 63 0.10 8.29 11.92
C TRP A 63 -0.90 9.47 11.85
N LEU A 64 -1.37 9.96 13.01
CA LEU A 64 -2.34 11.06 13.08
C LEU A 64 -1.75 12.41 12.67
N ASP A 65 -0.45 12.60 12.85
CA ASP A 65 0.24 13.86 12.56
C ASP A 65 0.97 13.82 11.21
N CYS A 66 1.23 12.61 10.68
CA CYS A 66 1.71 12.42 9.32
C CYS A 66 0.70 12.90 8.27
N PRO A 67 1.11 13.70 7.28
CA PRO A 67 0.26 14.08 6.14
C PRO A 67 -0.18 12.86 5.33
N ALA A 68 -1.35 12.95 4.69
CA ALA A 68 -1.90 11.85 3.88
C ALA A 68 -0.95 11.40 2.76
N HIS A 69 -0.41 12.35 2.02
CA HIS A 69 0.54 12.13 0.94
C HIS A 69 1.48 13.33 0.80
N GLY A 70 2.65 13.08 0.22
CA GLY A 70 3.60 14.11 -0.16
C GLY A 70 3.42 14.59 -1.61
N GLN A 71 4.40 15.34 -2.09
CA GLN A 71 4.46 15.82 -3.46
C GLN A 71 4.74 14.66 -4.43
N GLU A 72 4.11 14.70 -5.59
CA GLU A 72 4.35 13.74 -6.67
C GLU A 72 5.78 13.86 -7.21
N LEU A 73 6.44 12.71 -7.37
CA LEU A 73 7.80 12.55 -7.85
C LEU A 73 7.78 11.80 -9.19
N GLY A 74 7.48 12.53 -10.27
CA GLY A 74 7.29 11.93 -11.59
C GLY A 74 5.94 11.21 -11.66
N CYS A 75 5.93 9.88 -11.64
CA CYS A 75 4.70 9.08 -11.62
C CYS A 75 4.40 8.44 -10.25
N ILE A 76 5.19 8.78 -9.22
CA ILE A 76 5.10 8.18 -7.89
C ILE A 76 4.59 9.23 -6.91
N ILE A 77 3.56 8.88 -6.15
CA ILE A 77 3.00 9.69 -5.08
C ILE A 77 3.37 8.99 -3.76
N PRO A 78 4.19 9.63 -2.92
CA PRO A 78 4.45 9.13 -1.60
C PRO A 78 3.24 9.32 -0.69
N SER A 79 2.82 8.27 0.00
CA SER A 79 1.63 8.27 0.85
C SER A 79 1.96 7.64 2.20
N LYS A 80 1.36 8.14 3.28
CA LYS A 80 1.25 7.34 4.50
C LYS A 80 0.33 6.14 4.23
N VAL A 81 0.40 5.11 5.06
CA VAL A 81 -0.45 3.93 4.92
C VAL A 81 -1.93 4.30 5.15
N PRO A 82 -2.85 4.00 4.22
CA PRO A 82 -4.27 4.16 4.49
C PRO A 82 -4.73 3.13 5.52
N LEU A 83 -5.63 3.52 6.41
CA LEU A 83 -6.24 2.64 7.41
C LEU A 83 -7.68 2.34 7.01
N GLY A 84 -8.00 1.05 6.95
CA GLY A 84 -9.33 0.54 6.60
C GLY A 84 -10.36 0.84 7.67
N GLU A 85 -11.61 0.48 7.39
CA GLU A 85 -12.77 0.84 8.22
C GLU A 85 -12.68 0.31 9.65
N SER A 86 -11.92 -0.76 9.89
CA SER A 86 -11.66 -1.29 11.24
C SER A 86 -10.99 -0.29 12.18
N PHE A 87 -10.40 0.79 11.67
CA PHE A 87 -9.77 1.85 12.48
C PHE A 87 -10.67 3.08 12.67
N ASN A 88 -11.89 3.11 12.10
CA ASN A 88 -12.75 4.30 12.09
C ASN A 88 -13.13 4.81 13.48
N ASP A 89 -13.29 3.92 14.45
CA ASP A 89 -13.63 4.26 15.84
C ASP A 89 -12.44 4.87 16.59
N TYR A 90 -11.22 4.60 16.13
CA TYR A 90 -9.97 5.10 16.70
C TYR A 90 -9.48 6.39 16.01
N ILE A 91 -10.15 6.80 14.92
CA ILE A 91 -9.78 7.96 14.11
C ILE A 91 -10.98 8.90 13.97
N PRO A 92 -11.12 9.89 14.85
CA PRO A 92 -12.31 10.75 14.86
C PRO A 92 -12.41 11.64 13.62
N ASN A 93 -11.37 12.42 13.28
CA ASN A 93 -11.47 13.50 12.27
C ASN A 93 -10.36 13.50 11.20
N LYS A 94 -9.42 12.55 11.26
CA LYS A 94 -8.27 12.47 10.35
C LYS A 94 -8.25 11.17 9.54
N ARG A 95 -9.42 10.66 9.20
CA ARG A 95 -9.55 9.38 8.46
C ARG A 95 -8.85 9.47 7.12
N TYR A 96 -8.13 8.40 6.80
CA TYR A 96 -7.45 8.24 5.53
C TYR A 96 -7.54 6.77 5.12
N THR A 97 -8.69 6.40 4.55
CA THR A 97 -8.97 5.06 4.03
C THR A 97 -8.45 4.88 2.60
N PRO A 98 -8.33 3.65 2.08
CA PRO A 98 -8.00 3.44 0.66
C PRO A 98 -8.91 4.23 -0.29
N LYS A 99 -10.21 4.28 0.00
CA LYS A 99 -11.18 5.07 -0.77
C LYS A 99 -10.85 6.57 -0.73
N GLN A 100 -10.47 7.10 0.42
CA GLN A 100 -10.07 8.50 0.55
C GLN A 100 -8.76 8.77 -0.20
N ALA A 101 -7.78 7.87 -0.14
CA ALA A 101 -6.53 7.99 -0.89
C ALA A 101 -6.80 8.11 -2.41
N ILE A 102 -7.64 7.23 -2.95
CA ILE A 102 -8.02 7.24 -4.37
C ILE A 102 -8.75 8.53 -4.74
N ASN A 103 -9.77 8.91 -3.98
CA ASN A 103 -10.57 10.10 -4.26
C ASN A 103 -9.75 11.39 -4.17
N GLN A 104 -8.82 11.50 -3.23
CA GLN A 104 -7.91 12.65 -3.12
C GLN A 104 -7.02 12.77 -4.36
N GLN A 105 -6.46 11.66 -4.87
CA GLN A 105 -5.65 11.73 -6.09
C GLN A 105 -6.48 12.04 -7.34
N ARG A 106 -7.69 11.47 -7.45
CA ARG A 106 -8.65 11.80 -8.53
C ARG A 106 -9.02 13.28 -8.53
N ALA A 107 -9.23 13.87 -7.35
CA ALA A 107 -9.52 15.30 -7.20
C ALA A 107 -8.34 16.19 -7.66
N LEU A 108 -7.11 15.67 -7.65
CA LEU A 108 -5.92 16.31 -8.19
C LEU A 108 -5.67 16.00 -9.68
N GLY A 109 -6.61 15.33 -10.36
CA GLY A 109 -6.48 14.94 -11.76
C GLY A 109 -5.55 13.74 -11.99
N ARG A 110 -5.26 12.95 -10.95
CA ARG A 110 -4.39 11.76 -11.03
C ARG A 110 -5.20 10.48 -10.89
N GLU A 111 -5.05 9.56 -11.84
CA GLU A 111 -5.60 8.21 -11.72
C GLU A 111 -4.53 7.25 -11.21
N LEU A 112 -4.84 6.46 -10.19
CA LEU A 112 -3.92 5.48 -9.63
C LEU A 112 -3.99 4.17 -10.42
N GLY A 113 -2.84 3.63 -10.83
CA GLY A 113 -2.74 2.34 -11.52
C GLY A 113 -2.16 1.22 -10.65
N LEU A 114 -1.30 1.55 -9.68
CA LEU A 114 -0.61 0.58 -8.84
C LEU A 114 -0.36 1.12 -7.44
N VAL A 115 -0.56 0.27 -6.44
CA VAL A 115 -0.13 0.47 -5.06
C VAL A 115 1.07 -0.41 -4.76
N ILE A 116 2.17 0.20 -4.32
CA ILE A 116 3.32 -0.49 -3.77
C ILE A 116 3.31 -0.30 -2.25
N ASP A 117 2.96 -1.36 -1.54
CA ASP A 117 2.85 -1.40 -0.08
C ASP A 117 4.15 -1.88 0.54
N LEU A 118 4.81 -0.98 1.26
CA LEU A 118 6.11 -1.22 1.88
C LEU A 118 5.99 -1.69 3.34
N THR A 119 4.78 -1.81 3.86
CA THR A 119 4.56 -2.17 5.26
C THR A 119 4.87 -3.64 5.52
N ASN A 120 5.40 -3.95 6.71
CA ASN A 120 5.63 -5.33 7.16
C ASN A 120 4.40 -5.94 7.86
N THR A 121 3.19 -5.63 7.40
CA THR A 121 1.93 -6.15 7.97
C THR A 121 0.82 -6.12 6.94
N THR A 122 -0.25 -6.89 7.16
CA THR A 122 -1.46 -6.90 6.32
C THR A 122 -2.69 -6.42 7.10
N ARG A 123 -2.51 -5.87 8.31
CA ARG A 123 -3.62 -5.52 9.21
C ARG A 123 -4.32 -4.20 8.86
N TYR A 124 -3.69 -3.35 8.06
CA TYR A 124 -4.12 -1.96 7.89
C TYR A 124 -5.32 -1.80 6.97
N TYR A 125 -5.45 -2.60 5.92
CA TYR A 125 -6.55 -2.51 4.95
C TYR A 125 -6.70 -3.83 4.19
N GLN A 126 -7.80 -4.01 3.46
CA GLN A 126 -8.04 -5.22 2.66
C GLN A 126 -7.53 -5.03 1.23
N LEU A 127 -6.99 -6.10 0.64
CA LEU A 127 -6.50 -6.07 -0.75
C LEU A 127 -7.63 -5.75 -1.76
N SER A 128 -8.86 -6.14 -1.43
CA SER A 128 -10.06 -5.86 -2.21
C SER A 128 -10.35 -4.37 -2.37
N ASP A 129 -9.90 -3.53 -1.44
CA ASP A 129 -10.14 -2.09 -1.49
C ASP A 129 -9.50 -1.41 -2.70
N TRP A 130 -8.40 -1.97 -3.20
CA TRP A 130 -7.69 -1.50 -4.39
C TRP A 130 -8.17 -2.22 -5.66
N LYS A 131 -8.31 -3.55 -5.58
CA LYS A 131 -8.68 -4.38 -6.74
C LYS A 131 -10.06 -4.03 -7.30
N LYS A 132 -11.02 -3.68 -6.44
CA LYS A 132 -12.38 -3.29 -6.86
C LYS A 132 -12.40 -2.00 -7.69
N GLU A 133 -11.37 -1.16 -7.53
CA GLU A 133 -11.18 0.09 -8.27
C GLU A 133 -10.28 -0.09 -9.50
N GLY A 134 -9.89 -1.33 -9.85
CA GLY A 134 -9.00 -1.63 -10.96
C GLY A 134 -7.52 -1.30 -10.71
N ILE A 135 -7.14 -1.07 -9.45
CA ILE A 135 -5.79 -0.67 -9.06
C ILE A 135 -4.98 -1.91 -8.70
N GLY A 136 -3.83 -2.10 -9.34
CA GLY A 136 -2.87 -3.15 -9.00
C GLY A 136 -2.32 -2.98 -7.59
N HIS A 137 -1.88 -4.07 -6.96
CA HIS A 137 -1.25 -3.99 -5.64
C HIS A 137 -0.09 -4.96 -5.53
N VAL A 138 1.06 -4.44 -5.10
CA VAL A 138 2.30 -5.19 -4.87
C VAL A 138 2.76 -4.93 -3.45
N LYS A 139 3.12 -6.00 -2.72
CA LYS A 139 3.72 -5.90 -1.39
C LYS A 139 5.21 -6.17 -1.45
N ILE A 140 6.00 -5.22 -0.94
CA ILE A 140 7.45 -5.35 -0.76
C ILE A 140 7.70 -5.14 0.72
N ARG A 141 7.92 -6.21 1.48
CA ARG A 141 8.04 -6.10 2.93
C ARG A 141 9.39 -5.49 3.29
N CYS A 142 9.40 -4.24 3.74
CA CYS A 142 10.61 -3.62 4.28
C CYS A 142 10.67 -3.80 5.80
N LYS A 143 11.88 -3.95 6.36
CA LYS A 143 12.09 -4.14 7.80
C LYS A 143 11.62 -2.95 8.65
N GLY A 144 11.47 -1.77 8.05
CA GLY A 144 10.89 -0.58 8.68
C GLY A 144 11.94 0.37 9.22
N ARG A 145 11.60 1.09 10.31
CA ARG A 145 12.44 2.13 10.96
C ARG A 145 13.92 1.73 11.03
N ASP A 146 14.79 2.69 10.73
CA ASP A 146 16.26 2.59 10.77
C ASP A 146 16.91 1.58 9.82
N SER A 147 16.16 1.03 8.88
CA SER A 147 16.68 0.12 7.87
C SER A 147 16.45 0.65 6.46
N VAL A 148 17.51 0.64 5.65
CA VAL A 148 17.35 0.77 4.20
C VAL A 148 16.81 -0.56 3.66
N PRO A 149 16.00 -0.55 2.59
CA PRO A 149 15.61 -1.80 1.92
C PRO A 149 16.85 -2.57 1.46
N ASP A 150 16.78 -3.89 1.56
CA ASP A 150 17.76 -4.79 0.95
C ASP A 150 17.73 -4.69 -0.59
N ASP A 151 18.77 -5.23 -1.23
CA ASP A 151 18.94 -5.16 -2.68
C ASP A 151 17.79 -5.87 -3.41
N GLU A 152 17.26 -6.97 -2.85
CA GLU A 152 16.10 -7.69 -3.40
C GLU A 152 14.84 -6.81 -3.41
N SER A 153 14.55 -6.10 -2.32
CA SER A 153 13.42 -5.16 -2.23
C SER A 153 13.56 -4.01 -3.21
N VAL A 154 14.79 -3.53 -3.43
CA VAL A 154 15.08 -2.46 -4.40
C VAL A 154 14.91 -2.95 -5.83
N GLU A 155 15.42 -4.14 -6.15
CA GLU A 155 15.26 -4.76 -7.47
C GLU A 155 13.79 -5.00 -7.78
N LYS A 156 13.05 -5.58 -6.83
CA LYS A 156 11.60 -5.78 -6.97
C LYS A 156 10.87 -4.47 -7.22
N PHE A 157 11.20 -3.41 -6.49
CA PHE A 157 10.60 -2.10 -6.72
C PHE A 157 10.90 -1.54 -8.12
N CYS A 158 12.11 -1.74 -8.63
CA CYS A 158 12.50 -1.25 -9.95
C CYS A 158 11.84 -2.00 -11.11
N ASN A 159 11.35 -3.22 -10.88
CA ASN A 159 10.74 -4.07 -11.91
C ASN A 159 9.22 -3.93 -12.01
N GLU A 160 8.58 -3.11 -11.17
CA GLU A 160 7.13 -2.80 -11.21
C GLU A 160 6.84 -1.48 -11.94
#